data_AF-A0A4S8M0I8-F1
#
_entry.id   AF-A0A4S8M0I8-F1
#
_cell.length_a   1.000
_cell.length_b   1.000
_cell.length_c   1.000
_cell.angle_alpha   90.00
_cell.angle_beta   90.00
_cell.angle_gamma   90.00
#
_symmetry.space_group_name_H-M   'P 1'
#
loop_
_entity.id
_entity.type
_entity.pdbx_description
1 polymer ?
#
loop_
_entity_poly.entity_id
_entity_poly.type
_entity_poly.pdbx_seq_one_letter_code
_entity_poly.pdbx_strand_id
1 'polypeptide(L)' 'FFFFKRFPVKYFVIIDVQQGRAVSHLAKAVAWAALRAQGFAKGEYDARNYARASDQLFQERAKERYSWKPSSSWGTTSME' A
#
# COMPACT_ATOMS: atom_id res chain seq x y z
N PHE A 1 -11.90 28.65 -1.09
CA PHE A 1 -11.32 27.57 -1.91
C PHE A 1 -9.80 27.67 -1.83
N PHE A 2 -9.12 26.73 -1.18
CA PHE A 2 -7.66 26.66 -1.18
C PHE A 2 -7.20 25.96 -2.46
N PHE A 3 -6.64 26.72 -3.40
CA PHE A 3 -5.93 26.17 -4.55
C PHE A 3 -4.54 25.72 -4.05
N PHE A 4 -4.34 24.41 -3.86
CA PHE A 4 -2.98 23.88 -3.71
C PHE A 4 -2.27 24.06 -5.05
N LYS A 5 -1.44 25.11 -5.14
CA LYS A 5 -0.39 25.21 -6.17
C LYS A 5 0.37 23.88 -6.10
N ARG A 6 0.46 23.13 -7.21
CA ARG A 6 1.19 21.85 -7.28
C ARG A 6 2.68 22.12 -7.05
N PHE A 7 3.07 22.26 -5.78
CA PHE A 7 4.46 22.21 -5.40
C PHE A 7 4.95 20.79 -5.72
N PRO A 8 6.11 20.62 -6.36
CA PRO A 8 6.74 19.31 -6.46
C PRO A 8 7.13 18.88 -5.04
N VAL A 9 6.20 18.22 -4.35
CA VAL A 9 6.46 17.67 -3.02
C VAL A 9 7.43 16.53 -3.21
N LYS A 10 8.69 16.75 -2.84
CA LYS A 10 9.75 15.73 -2.96
C LYS A 10 9.65 14.67 -1.86
N TYR A 11 9.13 15.06 -0.69
CA TYR A 11 8.99 14.19 0.48
C TYR A 11 7.75 14.53 1.30
N PHE A 12 7.08 13.51 1.81
CA PHE A 12 6.05 13.64 2.85
C PHE A 12 6.60 13.05 4.15
N VAL A 13 6.44 13.78 5.25
CA VAL A 13 6.77 13.30 6.59
C VAL A 13 5.47 12.99 7.30
N ILE A 14 5.33 11.77 7.79
CA ILE A 14 4.20 11.33 8.61
C ILE A 14 4.77 10.96 9.98
N ILE A 15 4.23 11.57 11.04
CA ILE A 15 4.75 11.45 12.40
C ILE A 15 3.65 10.85 13.28
N ASP A 16 4.01 9.89 14.13
CA ASP A 16 3.10 9.41 15.18
C ASP A 16 3.08 10.41 16.34
N VAL A 17 1.89 10.80 16.77
CA VAL A 17 1.71 11.73 17.88
C VAL A 17 1.94 11.07 19.24
N GLN A 18 1.95 9.73 19.30
CA GLN A 18 2.19 9.00 20.53
C GLN A 18 3.68 8.65 20.70
N GLN A 19 4.28 9.22 21.74
CA GLN A 19 5.66 8.92 22.12
C GLN A 19 5.80 7.47 22.58
N GLY A 20 6.91 6.82 22.19
CA GLY A 20 7.24 5.45 22.61
C GLY A 20 6.40 4.34 21.94
N ARG A 21 5.42 4.69 21.11
CA ARG A 21 4.64 3.70 20.33
C ARG A 21 5.53 3.08 19.25
N ALA A 22 5.38 1.77 19.04
CA ALA A 22 6.15 1.07 18.02
C ALA A 22 5.83 1.59 16.61
N VAL A 23 6.89 1.78 15.80
CA VAL A 23 6.80 2.30 14.41
C VAL A 23 5.84 1.50 13.53
N SER A 24 5.64 0.21 13.84
CA SER A 24 4.74 -0.68 13.11
C SER A 24 3.28 -0.21 13.15
N HIS A 25 2.85 0.52 14.19
CA HIS A 25 1.50 1.08 14.26
C HIS A 25 1.31 2.19 13.23
N LEU A 26 2.25 3.15 13.17
CA LEU A 26 2.23 4.22 12.18
C LEU A 26 2.30 3.65 10.77
N ALA A 27 3.23 2.71 10.52
CA ALA A 27 3.39 2.08 9.21
C ALA A 27 2.10 1.41 8.74
N LYS A 28 1.40 0.67 9.62
CA LYS A 28 0.11 0.04 9.31
C LYS A 28 -0.98 1.06 9.03
N ALA A 29 -1.08 2.12 9.83
CA ALA A 29 -2.09 3.16 9.64
C ALA A 29 -1.90 3.88 8.30
N VAL A 30 -0.66 4.21 7.96
CA VAL A 30 -0.28 4.82 6.68
C VAL A 30 -0.58 3.87 5.52
N ALA A 31 -0.20 2.61 5.63
CA ALA A 31 -0.47 1.60 4.60
C ALA A 31 -1.98 1.44 4.36
N TRP A 32 -2.78 1.37 5.42
CA TRP A 32 -4.24 1.29 5.30
C TRP A 32 -4.84 2.54 4.66
N ALA A 33 -4.39 3.74 5.05
CA ALA A 33 -4.81 4.98 4.42
C ALA A 33 -4.48 5.04 2.93
N ALA A 34 -3.29 4.56 2.53
CA ALA A 34 -2.87 4.48 1.14
C ALA A 34 -3.74 3.49 0.33
N LEU A 35 -4.03 2.31 0.88
CA LEU A 35 -4.92 1.33 0.25
C LEU A 35 -6.32 1.90 0.05
N ARG A 36 -6.85 2.65 1.02
CA ARG A 36 -8.14 3.34 0.89
C ARG A 36 -8.11 4.43 -0.17
N ALA A 37 -7.06 5.25 -0.20
CA ALA A 37 -6.91 6.33 -1.18
C ALA A 37 -6.80 5.81 -2.63
N GLN A 38 -6.20 4.63 -2.81
CA GLN A 38 -6.11 3.97 -4.12
C GLN A 38 -7.35 3.12 -4.46
N GLY A 39 -8.33 3.00 -3.56
CA GLY A 39 -9.58 2.28 -3.81
C GLY A 39 -9.57 0.78 -3.52
N PHE A 40 -8.47 0.23 -3.01
CA PHE A 40 -8.34 -1.19 -2.63
C PHE A 40 -9.08 -1.57 -1.34
N ALA A 41 -9.37 -0.58 -0.49
CA ALA A 41 -9.97 -0.80 0.82
C ALA A 41 -11.07 0.22 1.14
N LYS A 42 -12.03 -0.17 1.98
CA LYS A 42 -13.11 0.68 2.49
C LYS A 42 -13.35 0.41 3.98
N GLY A 43 -13.87 1.41 4.68
CA GLY A 43 -14.24 1.29 6.09
C GLY A 43 -13.07 1.33 7.08
N GLU A 44 -13.33 0.80 8.27
CA GLU A 44 -12.34 0.68 9.35
C GLU A 44 -11.31 -0.41 9.07
N TYR A 45 -10.17 -0.30 9.74
CA TYR A 45 -9.10 -1.29 9.62
C TYR A 45 -9.55 -2.63 10.19
N ASP A 46 -9.39 -3.67 9.39
CA ASP A 46 -9.48 -5.07 9.80
C ASP A 46 -8.30 -5.83 9.20
N ALA A 47 -7.74 -6.78 9.96
CA ALA A 47 -6.53 -7.49 9.56
C ALA A 47 -6.73 -8.34 8.29
N ARG A 48 -7.92 -8.96 8.13
CA ARG A 48 -8.23 -9.77 6.94
C ARG A 48 -8.45 -8.87 5.72
N ASN A 49 -9.17 -7.76 5.91
CA ASN A 49 -9.37 -6.78 4.84
C ASN A 49 -8.04 -6.15 4.39
N TYR A 50 -7.15 -5.85 5.32
CA TYR A 50 -5.81 -5.38 5.02
C TYR A 50 -5.01 -6.37 4.18
N ALA A 51 -5.02 -7.65 4.55
CA ALA A 51 -4.30 -8.70 3.80
C ALA A 51 -4.84 -8.83 2.36
N ARG A 52 -6.17 -8.86 2.20
CA ARG A 52 -6.82 -8.92 0.87
C ARG A 52 -6.49 -7.72 0.00
N ALA A 53 -6.62 -6.50 0.55
CA ALA A 53 -6.32 -5.27 -0.19
C ALA A 53 -4.84 -5.18 -0.58
N SER A 54 -3.95 -5.63 0.31
CA SER A 54 -2.50 -5.65 0.05
C SER A 54 -2.14 -6.67 -1.03
N ASP A 55 -2.74 -7.85 -1.01
CA ASP A 55 -2.54 -8.87 -2.04
C ASP A 55 -3.08 -8.41 -3.39
N GLN A 56 -4.27 -7.79 -3.43
CA GLN A 56 -4.80 -7.20 -4.67
C GLN A 56 -3.84 -6.15 -5.26
N LEU A 57 -3.35 -5.22 -4.45
CA LEU A 57 -2.34 -4.24 -4.89
C LEU A 57 -1.07 -4.94 -5.41
N PHE A 58 -0.63 -5.99 -4.74
CA PHE A 58 0.54 -6.76 -5.15
C PHE A 58 0.33 -7.41 -6.51
N GLN A 59 -0.81 -8.08 -6.74
CA GLN A 59 -1.13 -8.73 -8.01
C GLN A 59 -1.23 -7.72 -9.16
N GLU A 60 -1.88 -6.57 -8.94
CA GLU A 60 -1.97 -5.51 -9.97
C GLU A 60 -0.59 -4.97 -10.35
N ARG A 61 0.33 -4.88 -9.39
CA ARG A 61 1.70 -4.40 -9.60
C ARG A 61 2.70 -5.51 -9.89
N ALA A 62 2.29 -6.78 -9.89
CA ALA A 62 3.20 -7.92 -10.04
C ALA A 62 3.92 -7.84 -11.39
N LYS A 63 3.20 -7.48 -12.47
CA LYS A 63 3.79 -7.33 -13.81
C LYS A 63 4.91 -6.28 -13.84
N GLU A 64 4.74 -5.16 -13.16
CA GLU A 64 5.75 -4.10 -13.08
C GLU A 64 6.94 -4.54 -12.19
N ARG A 65 6.66 -5.12 -11.02
CA ARG A 65 7.68 -5.56 -10.05
C ARG A 65 8.54 -6.71 -10.56
N TYR A 66 7.95 -7.60 -11.35
CA TYR A 66 8.62 -8.76 -11.94
C TYR A 66 8.99 -8.53 -13.41
N SER A 67 8.94 -7.28 -13.90
CA SER A 67 9.32 -6.94 -15.29
C SER A 67 10.78 -7.27 -15.63
N TRP A 68 11.65 -7.36 -14.62
CA TRP A 68 13.05 -7.76 -14.78
C TRP A 68 13.22 -9.28 -14.96
N LYS A 69 12.19 -10.09 -14.67
CA LYS A 69 12.30 -11.56 -14.67
C LYS A 69 11.96 -12.12 -16.07
N PRO A 70 12.76 -13.04 -16.62
CA PRO A 70 12.47 -13.66 -17.91
C PRO A 70 11.12 -14.39 -17.91
N SER A 71 10.35 -14.23 -18.99
CA SER A 71 9.01 -14.82 -19.16
C SER A 71 8.98 -16.35 -19.20
N SER A 72 10.13 -17.02 -19.29
CA SER A 72 10.22 -18.48 -19.30
C SER A 72 9.95 -19.16 -17.94
N SER A 73 9.79 -18.38 -16.86
CA SER A 73 9.62 -18.88 -15.49
C SER A 73 8.18 -18.76 -14.94
N TRP A 74 7.17 -18.42 -15.76
CA TRP A 74 5.76 -18.37 -15.33
C TRP A 74 5.20 -19.78 -15.09
N GLY A 75 5.64 -20.43 -14.00
CA GLY A 75 4.91 -21.52 -13.37
C GLY A 75 3.92 -20.90 -12.39
N THR A 76 2.71 -20.63 -12.87
CA THR A 76 1.59 -20.22 -12.02
C THR A 76 1.31 -21.36 -11.04
N THR A 77 1.80 -21.28 -9.81
CA THR A 77 1.27 -22.12 -8.73
C THR A 77 -0.10 -21.51 -8.39
N SER A 78 -1.12 -21.98 -9.11
CA SER A 78 -2.49 -21.88 -8.63
C SER A 78 -2.50 -22.56 -7.26
N MET A 79 -2.63 -21.80 -6.18
CA MET A 79 -3.02 -22.37 -4.90
C MET A 79 -4.52 -22.64 -5.01
N GLU A 80 -4.85 -23.90 -5.28
CA GLU A 80 -6.15 -24.48 -4.90
C GLU A 80 -6.27 -24.52 -3.36
#